data_AF-A0A3M1TZ08-F1
#
_entry.id   AF-A0A3M1TZ08-F1
#
_cell.length_a   1.000
_cell.length_b   1.000
_cell.length_c   1.000
_cell.angle_alpha   90.00
_cell.angle_beta   90.00
_cell.angle_gamma   90.00
#
_symmetry.space_group_name_H-M   'P 1'
#
loop_
_entity.id
_entity.type
_entity.pdbx_description
1 polymer ?
#
loop_
_entity_poly.entity_id
_entity_poly.type
_entity_poly.pdbx_seq_one_letter_code
_entity_poly.pdbx_strand_id
1 'polypeptide(L)'
;MSDTDKQQKKKISDFIPQLGKDLVSISRNEVIGKIGQDVIKEIVTSILTGGNVRSLTEGLTRRRLTLSNASILLAYLNSLQNIEKFRKSPFLMVKEEFVASNPGNEEKAYLNWMIGLSKKGIQNILRDDHEKVHDYLQIL
;
A
#
# COMPACT_ATOMS: atom_id res chain seq x y z
N MET A 1 9.59 -24.16 27.48
CA MET A 1 9.38 -24.98 26.28
C MET A 1 7.94 -24.75 25.87
N SER A 2 7.62 -24.13 24.73
CA SER A 2 8.30 -24.22 23.43
C SER A 2 8.14 -22.93 22.62
N ASP A 3 9.10 -22.63 21.74
CA ASP A 3 9.13 -21.48 20.79
C ASP A 3 7.94 -21.42 19.79
N THR A 4 6.99 -22.32 19.92
CA THR A 4 5.78 -22.44 19.10
C THR A 4 4.68 -21.42 19.47
N ASP A 5 4.67 -20.88 20.69
CA ASP A 5 3.59 -19.98 21.16
C ASP A 5 3.79 -18.50 20.78
N LYS A 6 5.00 -18.10 20.35
CA LYS A 6 5.26 -16.74 19.84
C LYS A 6 4.90 -16.56 18.35
N GLN A 7 4.43 -17.61 17.68
CA GLN A 7 3.89 -17.53 16.32
C GLN A 7 2.43 -17.06 16.27
N GLN A 8 1.82 -16.75 17.43
CA GLN A 8 0.50 -16.13 17.48
C GLN A 8 0.53 -14.71 16.91
N LYS A 9 0.02 -14.62 15.67
CA LYS A 9 -0.61 -13.46 15.00
C LYS A 9 0.29 -12.36 14.39
N LYS A 10 1.41 -12.72 13.76
CA LYS A 10 2.06 -11.80 12.80
C LYS A 10 1.12 -11.53 11.62
N LYS A 11 0.79 -10.27 11.37
CA LYS A 11 -0.04 -9.82 10.24
C LYS A 11 0.85 -9.37 9.08
N ILE A 12 0.30 -9.36 7.87
CA ILE A 12 0.93 -8.76 6.70
C ILE A 12 1.08 -7.25 6.92
N SER A 13 0.07 -6.59 7.52
CA SER A 13 0.09 -5.15 7.78
C SER A 13 1.21 -4.67 8.73
N ASP A 14 1.76 -5.57 9.54
CA ASP A 14 2.90 -5.30 10.42
C ASP A 14 4.19 -5.07 9.63
N PHE A 15 4.27 -5.59 8.40
CA PHE A 15 5.44 -5.50 7.54
C PHE A 15 5.37 -4.38 6.51
N ILE A 16 4.25 -3.64 6.46
CA ILE A 16 4.13 -2.47 5.59
C ILE A 16 4.97 -1.34 6.18
N PRO A 17 5.98 -0.82 5.45
CA PRO A 17 6.78 0.31 5.93
C PRO A 17 5.90 1.51 6.28
N GLN A 18 6.24 2.25 7.34
CA GLN A 18 5.47 3.44 7.74
C GLN A 18 5.40 4.49 6.63
N LEU A 19 6.52 4.70 5.91
CA LEU A 19 6.55 5.55 4.70
C LEU A 19 5.49 5.09 3.68
N GLY A 20 5.31 3.78 3.53
CA GLY A 20 4.30 3.19 2.67
C GLY A 20 2.88 3.55 3.10
N LYS A 21 2.54 3.34 4.39
CA LYS A 21 1.22 3.68 4.97
C LYS A 21 0.92 5.16 4.77
N ASP A 22 1.90 6.00 5.06
CA ASP A 22 1.84 7.44 4.90
C ASP A 22 1.56 7.89 3.46
N LEU A 23 2.12 7.21 2.45
CA LEU A 23 1.91 7.56 1.05
C LEU A 23 0.47 7.34 0.57
N VAL A 24 -0.32 6.52 1.27
CA VAL A 24 -1.74 6.27 0.96
C VAL A 24 -2.61 7.45 1.39
N SER A 25 -2.34 8.00 2.58
CA SER A 25 -3.16 9.04 3.20
C SER A 25 -2.61 10.46 3.02
N ILE A 26 -1.48 10.64 2.31
CA ILE A 26 -0.88 11.96 2.04
C ILE A 26 -1.94 12.95 1.55
N SER A 27 -2.19 13.95 2.38
CA SER A 27 -2.97 15.12 1.99
C SER A 27 -2.11 16.04 1.12
N ARG A 28 -2.78 16.88 0.31
CA ARG A 28 -2.12 17.83 -0.62
C ARG A 28 -1.06 18.73 0.06
N ASN A 29 -1.25 19.01 1.35
CA ASN A 29 -0.36 19.86 2.16
C ASN A 29 0.85 19.09 2.73
N GLU A 30 0.77 17.77 2.87
CA GLU A 30 1.85 16.92 3.40
C GLU A 30 2.81 16.43 2.31
N VAL A 31 2.41 16.55 1.05
CA VAL A 31 3.24 16.32 -0.14
C VAL A 31 4.56 17.10 -0.03
N ILE A 32 4.50 18.33 0.49
CA ILE A 32 5.65 19.24 0.65
C ILE A 32 6.67 18.66 1.65
N GLY A 33 6.19 18.15 2.78
CA GLY A 33 7.05 17.60 3.84
C GLY A 33 7.64 16.23 3.51
N LYS A 34 6.89 15.37 2.79
CA LYS A 34 7.29 13.97 2.55
C LYS A 34 8.01 13.73 1.23
N ILE A 35 7.81 14.57 0.21
CA ILE A 35 8.51 14.42 -1.09
C ILE A 35 9.85 15.16 -1.12
N GLY A 36 10.03 16.13 -0.21
CA GLY A 36 11.27 16.88 0.00
C GLY A 36 11.15 18.33 -0.49
N GLN A 37 11.66 19.28 0.31
CA GLN A 37 11.61 20.70 0.00
C GLN A 37 12.32 21.06 -1.33
N ASP A 38 13.35 20.31 -1.70
CA ASP A 38 14.13 20.58 -2.92
C ASP A 38 13.29 20.39 -4.18
N VAL A 39 12.44 19.36 -4.19
CA VAL A 39 11.52 19.10 -5.30
C VAL A 39 10.49 20.23 -5.40
N ILE A 40 10.01 20.76 -4.28
CA ILE A 40 9.07 21.88 -4.25
C ILE A 40 9.73 23.15 -4.78
N LYS A 41 10.98 23.43 -4.38
CA LYS A 41 11.75 24.58 -4.87
C LYS A 41 11.96 24.49 -6.38
N GLU A 42 12.37 23.33 -6.89
CA GLU A 42 12.51 23.10 -8.33
C GLU A 42 11.18 23.31 -9.08
N ILE A 43 10.06 22.85 -8.51
CA ILE A 43 8.72 23.07 -9.09
C ILE A 43 8.39 24.56 -9.15
N VAL A 44 8.55 25.28 -8.04
CA VAL A 44 8.25 26.72 -7.98
C VAL A 44 9.15 27.49 -8.94
N THR A 45 10.45 27.24 -8.91
CA THR A 45 11.41 27.87 -9.83
C THR A 45 11.05 27.56 -11.29
N SER A 46 10.73 26.31 -11.62
CA SER A 46 10.36 25.93 -12.98
C SER A 46 9.06 26.59 -13.44
N ILE A 47 8.05 26.71 -12.58
CA ILE A 47 6.81 27.44 -12.91
C ILE A 47 7.10 28.92 -13.16
N LEU A 48 7.91 29.55 -12.30
CA LEU A 48 8.28 30.96 -12.42
C LEU A 48 9.17 31.24 -13.65
N THR A 49 9.83 30.23 -14.21
CA THR A 49 10.62 30.34 -15.46
C THR A 49 9.86 29.86 -16.72
N GLY A 50 8.55 29.64 -16.63
CA GLY A 50 7.70 29.26 -17.78
C GLY A 50 7.60 27.76 -18.05
N GLY A 51 8.06 26.93 -17.12
CA GLY A 51 7.93 25.47 -17.14
C GLY A 51 6.49 24.98 -16.95
N ASN A 52 6.20 23.81 -17.51
CA ASN A 52 4.86 23.23 -17.48
C ASN A 52 4.58 22.52 -16.14
N VAL A 53 3.59 23.02 -15.40
CA VAL A 53 3.09 22.47 -14.13
C VAL A 53 2.74 20.97 -14.23
N ARG A 54 2.26 20.52 -15.40
CA ARG A 54 1.92 19.11 -15.64
C ARG A 54 3.14 18.20 -15.60
N SER A 55 4.20 18.57 -16.32
CA SER A 55 5.45 17.79 -16.37
C SER A 55 6.09 17.63 -14.99
N LEU A 56 5.91 18.64 -14.14
CA LEU A 56 6.41 18.68 -12.77
C LEU A 56 5.58 17.80 -11.81
N THR A 57 4.26 17.86 -11.89
CA THR A 57 3.36 17.02 -11.07
C THR A 57 3.39 15.54 -11.45
N GLU A 58 3.76 15.22 -12.69
CA GLU A 58 3.99 13.86 -13.14
C GLU A 58 5.21 13.23 -12.45
N GLY A 59 6.30 13.98 -12.27
CA GLY A 59 7.47 13.53 -11.51
C GLY A 59 7.13 13.17 -10.06
N LEU A 60 6.34 14.03 -9.39
CA LEU A 60 5.83 13.75 -8.04
C LEU A 60 4.98 12.49 -8.00
N THR A 61 4.08 12.33 -8.97
CA THR A 61 3.19 11.17 -9.07
C THR A 61 3.99 9.88 -9.29
N ARG A 62 4.99 9.92 -10.19
CA ARG A 62 5.87 8.79 -10.49
C ARG A 62 6.71 8.38 -9.28
N ARG A 63 7.25 9.36 -8.55
CA ARG A 63 8.00 9.10 -7.31
C ARG A 63 7.11 8.46 -6.24
N ARG A 64 5.89 8.98 -6.03
CA ARG A 64 4.92 8.39 -5.11
C ARG A 64 4.60 6.94 -5.48
N LEU A 65 4.27 6.68 -6.75
CA LEU A 65 4.00 5.32 -7.25
C LEU A 65 5.17 4.38 -7.03
N THR A 66 6.39 4.84 -7.32
CA THR A 66 7.61 4.05 -7.13
C THR A 66 7.80 3.65 -5.67
N LEU A 67 7.64 4.60 -4.74
CA LEU A 67 7.78 4.34 -3.31
C LEU A 67 6.66 3.44 -2.77
N SER A 68 5.43 3.60 -3.24
CA SER A 68 4.32 2.71 -2.89
C SER A 68 4.58 1.28 -3.39
N ASN A 69 5.03 1.11 -4.63
CA ASN A 69 5.37 -0.21 -5.19
C ASN A 69 6.52 -0.87 -4.43
N ALA A 70 7.57 -0.10 -4.10
CA ALA A 70 8.66 -0.60 -3.27
C ALA A 70 8.17 -1.03 -1.88
N SER A 71 7.24 -0.28 -1.29
CA SER A 71 6.64 -0.62 0.01
C SER A 71 5.83 -1.91 -0.04
N ILE A 72 5.06 -2.15 -1.12
CA ILE A 72 4.36 -3.42 -1.35
C ILE A 72 5.36 -4.57 -1.45
N LEU A 73 6.41 -4.40 -2.25
CA LEU A 73 7.44 -5.43 -2.45
C LEU A 73 8.15 -5.78 -1.14
N LEU A 74 8.55 -4.77 -0.35
CA LEU A 74 9.16 -4.98 0.95
C LEU A 74 8.22 -5.70 1.91
N ALA A 75 6.95 -5.30 1.96
CA ALA A 75 5.95 -5.98 2.79
C ALA A 75 5.81 -7.46 2.38
N TYR A 76 5.72 -7.73 1.07
CA TYR A 76 5.63 -9.09 0.54
C TYR A 76 6.85 -9.95 0.93
N LEU A 77 8.06 -9.45 0.69
CA LEU A 77 9.31 -10.16 1.01
C LEU A 77 9.45 -10.43 2.51
N ASN A 78 9.15 -9.41 3.33
CA ASN A 78 9.18 -9.55 4.78
C ASN A 78 8.14 -10.56 5.28
N SER A 79 6.91 -10.54 4.74
CA SER A 79 5.90 -11.55 5.06
C SER A 79 6.33 -12.95 4.64
N LEU A 80 6.97 -13.10 3.48
CA LEU A 80 7.46 -14.40 2.96
C LEU A 80 8.60 -14.97 3.81
N GLN A 81 9.44 -14.10 4.37
CA GLN A 81 10.51 -14.48 5.28
C GLN A 81 9.99 -14.81 6.70
N ASN A 82 9.03 -14.03 7.21
CA ASN A 82 8.66 -14.05 8.62
C ASN A 82 7.36 -14.78 8.95
N ILE A 83 6.57 -15.17 7.94
CA ILE A 83 5.28 -15.84 8.11
C ILE A 83 5.23 -17.09 7.24
N GLU A 84 5.26 -18.26 7.87
CA GLU A 84 5.22 -19.54 7.15
C GLU A 84 3.91 -19.73 6.35
N LYS A 85 2.78 -19.31 6.92
CA LYS A 85 1.47 -19.38 6.27
C LYS A 85 1.39 -18.52 5.01
N PHE A 86 2.00 -17.33 5.03
CA PHE A 86 2.05 -16.45 3.86
C PHE A 86 2.78 -17.12 2.69
N ARG A 87 3.86 -17.86 2.96
CA ARG A 87 4.60 -18.60 1.94
C ARG A 87 3.76 -19.69 1.26
N LYS A 88 2.89 -20.35 2.02
CA LYS A 88 2.03 -21.44 1.53
C LYS A 88 0.76 -20.94 0.85
N SER A 89 0.15 -19.88 1.38
CA SER A 89 -1.15 -19.38 0.93
C SER A 89 -1.28 -17.88 1.20
N PRO A 90 -0.64 -17.01 0.39
CA PRO A 90 -0.62 -15.57 0.63
C PRO A 90 -2.03 -14.95 0.56
N PHE A 91 -2.87 -15.39 -0.39
CA PHE A 91 -4.24 -14.90 -0.55
C PHE A 91 -5.16 -15.27 0.62
N LEU A 92 -5.02 -16.48 1.16
CA LEU A 92 -5.76 -16.91 2.34
C LEU A 92 -5.40 -16.05 3.56
N MET A 93 -4.14 -15.68 3.70
CA MET A 93 -3.71 -14.81 4.79
C MET A 93 -4.26 -13.39 4.65
N VAL A 94 -4.27 -12.84 3.43
CA VAL A 94 -4.91 -11.54 3.16
C VAL A 94 -6.41 -11.60 3.53
N LYS A 95 -7.11 -12.67 3.14
CA LYS A 95 -8.53 -12.89 3.50
C LYS A 95 -8.74 -12.86 5.01
N GLU A 96 -7.95 -13.63 5.74
CA GLU A 96 -8.03 -13.69 7.20
C GLU A 96 -7.74 -12.35 7.85
N GLU A 97 -6.85 -11.55 7.29
CA GLU A 97 -6.52 -10.24 7.83
C GLU A 97 -7.64 -9.22 7.64
N PHE A 98 -8.36 -9.27 6.50
CA PHE A 98 -9.57 -8.48 6.28
C PHE A 98 -10.67 -8.81 7.30
N VAL A 99 -10.88 -10.10 7.61
CA VAL A 99 -11.93 -10.55 8.55
C VAL A 99 -11.55 -10.34 10.01
N ALA A 100 -10.35 -10.79 10.40
CA ALA A 100 -10.00 -10.97 11.80
C ALA A 100 -9.46 -9.70 12.47
N SER A 101 -9.04 -8.71 11.68
CA SER A 101 -8.29 -7.55 12.19
C SER A 101 -8.91 -6.19 11.91
N ASN A 102 -9.97 -6.12 11.08
CA ASN A 102 -10.55 -4.87 10.59
C ASN A 102 -9.49 -3.78 10.34
N PRO A 103 -8.57 -3.99 9.36
CA PRO A 103 -7.40 -3.15 9.17
C PRO A 103 -7.77 -1.68 8.94
N GLY A 104 -6.84 -0.78 9.30
CA GLY A 104 -6.98 0.65 9.00
C GLY A 104 -7.13 0.91 7.50
N ASN A 105 -7.53 2.12 7.10
CA ASN A 105 -7.76 2.45 5.69
C ASN A 105 -6.51 2.29 4.83
N GLU A 106 -5.35 2.66 5.36
CA GLU A 106 -4.05 2.52 4.72
C GLU A 106 -3.67 1.05 4.55
N GLU A 107 -3.90 0.24 5.58
CA GLU A 107 -3.61 -1.19 5.56
C GLU A 107 -4.53 -1.92 4.59
N LYS A 108 -5.82 -1.58 4.58
CA LYS A 108 -6.79 -2.06 3.59
C LYS A 108 -6.35 -1.74 2.16
N ALA A 109 -5.79 -0.55 1.93
CA ALA A 109 -5.28 -0.21 0.60
C ALA A 109 -4.14 -1.13 0.16
N TYR A 110 -3.16 -1.39 1.04
CA TYR A 110 -2.05 -2.29 0.74
C TYR A 110 -2.48 -3.75 0.59
N LEU A 111 -3.39 -4.24 1.44
CA LEU A 111 -3.94 -5.58 1.33
C LEU A 111 -4.70 -5.77 0.00
N ASN A 112 -5.47 -4.77 -0.41
CA ASN A 112 -6.11 -4.75 -1.74
C ASN A 112 -5.07 -4.74 -2.87
N TRP A 113 -3.99 -3.95 -2.75
CA TRP A 113 -2.93 -3.92 -3.75
C TRP A 113 -2.17 -5.25 -3.85
N MET A 114 -1.96 -5.96 -2.74
CA MET A 114 -1.33 -7.28 -2.75
C MET A 114 -2.13 -8.33 -3.54
N ILE A 115 -3.44 -8.15 -3.63
CA ILE A 115 -4.34 -9.02 -4.39
C ILE A 115 -4.72 -8.42 -5.75
N GLY A 116 -3.99 -7.37 -6.19
CA GLY A 116 -4.17 -6.75 -7.49
C GLY A 116 -5.35 -5.78 -7.61
N LEU A 117 -6.04 -5.46 -6.51
CA LEU A 117 -7.18 -4.54 -6.51
C LEU A 117 -6.76 -3.10 -6.25
N SER A 118 -6.93 -2.24 -7.24
CA SER A 118 -6.89 -0.78 -7.07
C SER A 118 -8.25 -0.25 -6.60
N LYS A 119 -8.32 1.03 -6.21
CA LYS A 119 -9.61 1.69 -5.89
C LYS A 119 -10.64 1.58 -7.02
N LYS A 120 -10.19 1.74 -8.27
CA LYS A 120 -11.04 1.57 -9.45
C LYS A 120 -11.38 0.09 -9.71
N GLY A 121 -10.47 -0.82 -9.36
CA GLY A 121 -10.72 -2.26 -9.36
C GLY A 121 -11.84 -2.64 -8.39
N ILE A 122 -11.81 -2.11 -7.16
CA ILE A 122 -12.89 -2.29 -6.17
C ILE A 122 -14.23 -1.79 -6.73
N GLN A 123 -14.26 -0.58 -7.30
CA GLN A 123 -15.47 -0.04 -7.93
C GLN A 123 -16.00 -0.91 -9.07
N ASN A 124 -15.13 -1.35 -9.97
CA ASN A 124 -15.56 -2.03 -11.18
C ASN A 124 -15.84 -3.53 -10.98
N ILE A 125 -15.03 -4.18 -10.15
CA ILE A 125 -15.07 -5.63 -9.93
C ILE A 125 -15.99 -5.94 -8.75
N LEU A 126 -15.83 -5.22 -7.63
CA LEU A 126 -16.59 -5.45 -6.41
C LEU A 126 -17.86 -4.59 -6.32
N ARG A 127 -18.05 -3.61 -7.21
CA ARG A 127 -19.19 -2.67 -7.19
C ARG A 127 -19.31 -1.92 -5.87
N ASP A 128 -18.16 -1.47 -5.34
CA ASP A 128 -18.01 -0.81 -4.03
C ASP A 128 -18.46 -1.65 -2.82
N ASP A 129 -18.67 -2.95 -3.01
CA ASP A 129 -18.99 -3.88 -1.94
C ASP A 129 -17.71 -4.51 -1.39
N HIS A 130 -17.25 -4.00 -0.24
CA HIS A 130 -16.04 -4.49 0.42
C HIS A 130 -16.19 -5.92 0.96
N GLU A 131 -17.39 -6.44 1.13
CA GLU A 131 -17.59 -7.82 1.58
C GLU A 131 -17.28 -8.82 0.46
N LYS A 132 -17.48 -8.41 -0.81
CA LYS A 132 -17.17 -9.22 -2.00
C LYS A 132 -15.69 -9.46 -2.25
N VAL A 133 -14.80 -8.83 -1.47
CA VAL A 133 -13.37 -9.21 -1.47
C VAL A 133 -13.23 -10.71 -1.18
N HIS A 134 -14.11 -11.29 -0.36
CA HIS A 134 -14.12 -12.72 -0.06
C HIS A 134 -14.38 -13.58 -1.28
N ASP A 135 -15.34 -13.19 -2.11
CA ASP A 135 -15.71 -13.90 -3.34
C ASP A 135 -14.63 -13.75 -4.38
N TYR A 136 -14.03 -12.56 -4.48
CA TYR A 136 -12.88 -12.31 -5.34
C TYR A 136 -11.69 -13.23 -5.01
N LEU A 137 -11.40 -13.43 -3.72
CA LEU A 137 -10.33 -14.30 -3.25
C LEU A 137 -10.63 -15.80 -3.41
N GLN A 138 -11.85 -16.21 -3.76
CA GLN A 138 -12.16 -17.61 -4.11
C GLN A 138 -11.79 -17.96 -5.55
N ILE A 139 -11.62 -16.96 -6.40
CA ILE A 139 -11.31 -17.11 -7.82
C ILE A 139 -9.78 -17.11 -8.05
N LEU A 140 -9.01 -16.64 -7.07
CA LEU A 140 -7.54 -16.59 -7.04
C LEU A 140 -6.93 -17.84 -6.40
#